data_AF-A0A2V7UU74-F1
#
_entry.id   AF-A0A2V7UU74-F1
#
_cell.length_a   1.000
_cell.length_b   1.000
_cell.length_c   1.000
_cell.angle_alpha   90.00
_cell.angle_beta   90.00
_cell.angle_gamma   90.00
#
_symmetry.space_group_name_H-M   'P 1'
#
loop_
_entity.id
_entity.type
_entity.pdbx_description
1 polymer ?
#
loop_
_entity_poly.entity_id
_entity_poly.type
_entity_poly.pdbx_seq_one_letter_code
_entity_poly.pdbx_strand_id
1 'polypeptide(L)'
;MARARRLRDATRLLEGLLWAIVAGSVAAIGSVHPWAYVPLWIACLTAALVFVFRALTSSALRRSLGRHLVAFHLSGRWLVLDPAPEYENQGWSFDLRRPAFTSAPLLWPGIAFLAWVLLQLAPFPPSFRPATVSFPDTRRGLAFVASLLALHLAAAAVFDERAARVRFRRFVAGLGLALALVALFQAASGAQRIYGLFAPLERGTLFGPFVNRNHFAGYMLMVAFTSFGLLARAWRRYRRHVGERPNLRRRLVALSTAEGVGLLYAVTPSVAAVAALVATTSRGALVAFVAGLVLAGLGVWRRSAGVPAWALAAAFVVMALSWFGLERVDIRFNEAAGDAPGRTAVWKDSLARMNGRWLRGTGFNTFGLSMSHTRPWILPVGATPWPAEVDSAVRAGEWPGTRALTQLPSLSWYREAHNDYLQTLVETGVPGLLVALWAAAAALAAVRRDPWLLAAVAAVLMHSFVDFDLQIPAIPVLLVCLVAMRPEGGLR
;
A
#
# COMPACT_ATOMS: atom_id res chain seq x y z
N MET A 1 10.47 25.39 27.70
CA MET A 1 9.11 25.58 27.12
C MET A 1 9.07 25.71 25.60
N ALA A 2 9.84 26.59 24.96
CA ALA A 2 9.82 26.71 23.49
C ALA A 2 10.08 25.37 22.76
N ARG A 3 11.06 24.58 23.23
CA ARG A 3 11.35 23.23 22.71
C ARG A 3 10.19 22.25 22.86
N ALA A 4 9.45 22.29 23.99
CA ALA A 4 8.29 21.44 24.22
C ALA A 4 7.10 21.81 23.31
N ARG A 5 6.88 23.12 23.07
CA ARG A 5 5.91 23.58 22.04
C ARG A 5 6.26 23.06 20.66
N ARG A 6 7.51 23.28 20.23
CA ARG A 6 8.02 22.77 18.93
C ARG A 6 7.86 21.25 18.81
N LEU A 7 8.11 20.49 19.87
CA LEU A 7 7.93 19.04 19.88
C LEU A 7 6.46 18.63 19.71
N ARG A 8 5.54 19.32 20.40
CA ARG A 8 4.09 19.11 20.26
C ARG A 8 3.63 19.40 18.84
N ASP A 9 4.02 20.56 18.33
CA ASP A 9 3.58 21.05 17.03
C ASP A 9 4.14 20.15 15.92
N ALA A 10 5.43 19.76 16.00
CA ALA A 10 6.03 18.81 15.07
C ALA A 10 5.37 17.43 15.12
N THR A 11 4.96 16.95 16.30
CA THR A 11 4.26 15.65 16.42
C THR A 11 2.86 15.71 15.77
N ARG A 12 2.11 16.78 16.01
CA ARG A 12 0.79 17.01 15.39
C ARG A 12 0.89 17.19 13.88
N LEU A 13 1.87 17.97 13.44
CA LEU A 13 2.14 18.20 12.02
C LEU A 13 2.50 16.88 11.33
N LEU A 14 3.36 16.06 11.94
CA LEU A 14 3.74 14.76 11.38
C LEU A 14 2.54 13.82 11.25
N GLU A 15 1.69 13.73 12.27
CA GLU A 15 0.47 12.92 12.21
C GLU A 15 -0.50 13.44 11.13
N GLY A 16 -0.71 14.76 11.05
CA GLY A 16 -1.54 15.38 10.01
C GLY A 16 -0.99 15.17 8.60
N LEU A 17 0.33 15.25 8.41
CA LEU A 17 1.00 14.97 7.13
C LEU A 17 0.77 13.52 6.70
N LEU A 18 0.88 12.54 7.62
CA LEU A 18 0.59 11.15 7.29
C LEU A 18 -0.84 10.96 6.81
N TRP A 19 -1.82 11.61 7.45
CA TRP A 19 -3.23 11.50 7.04
C TRP A 19 -3.44 12.17 5.67
N ALA A 20 -2.85 13.35 5.46
CA ALA A 20 -2.92 14.07 4.21
C ALA A 20 -2.26 13.30 3.05
N ILE A 21 -1.13 12.63 3.28
CA ILE A 21 -0.45 11.79 2.29
C ILE A 21 -1.34 10.61 1.89
N VAL A 22 -1.91 9.89 2.86
CA VAL A 22 -2.78 8.74 2.58
C VAL A 22 -4.06 9.16 1.85
N ALA A 23 -4.80 10.14 2.38
CA ALA A 23 -6.02 10.62 1.72
C ALA A 23 -5.72 11.27 0.36
N GLY A 24 -4.68 12.09 0.28
CA GLY A 24 -4.25 12.80 -0.93
C GLY A 24 -3.80 11.85 -2.03
N SER A 25 -3.10 10.76 -1.68
CA SER A 25 -2.67 9.76 -2.67
C SER A 25 -3.84 9.13 -3.42
N VAL A 26 -4.94 8.85 -2.71
CA VAL A 26 -6.16 8.31 -3.30
C VAL A 26 -6.95 9.40 -4.04
N ALA A 27 -7.13 10.56 -3.41
CA ALA A 27 -7.85 11.69 -4.01
C ALA A 27 -7.22 12.17 -5.32
N ALA A 28 -5.89 12.04 -5.46
CA ALA A 28 -5.15 12.32 -6.69
C ALA A 28 -5.12 11.12 -7.65
N ILE A 29 -6.26 10.42 -7.80
CA ILE A 29 -6.48 9.33 -8.75
C ILE A 29 -5.45 8.18 -8.57
N GLY A 30 -5.30 7.71 -7.34
CA GLY A 30 -4.29 6.70 -6.99
C GLY A 30 -2.83 7.16 -7.15
N SER A 31 -2.62 8.43 -7.49
CA SER A 31 -1.34 9.07 -7.78
C SER A 31 -0.54 8.43 -8.91
N VAL A 32 -1.20 7.94 -9.96
CA VAL A 32 -0.52 7.28 -11.09
C VAL A 32 0.04 8.26 -12.13
N HIS A 33 -0.37 9.53 -12.10
CA HIS A 33 0.06 10.55 -13.07
C HIS A 33 1.18 11.45 -12.54
N PRO A 34 2.02 12.05 -13.41
CA PRO A 34 3.14 12.90 -13.00
C PRO A 34 2.74 14.08 -12.10
N TRP A 35 1.61 14.72 -12.39
CA TRP A 35 1.08 15.81 -11.58
C TRP A 35 0.64 15.36 -10.18
N ALA A 36 0.49 14.05 -9.94
CA ALA A 36 0.04 13.47 -8.68
C ALA A 36 1.18 12.79 -7.90
N TYR A 37 2.01 11.95 -8.55
CA TYR A 37 3.09 11.26 -7.83
C TYR A 37 4.24 12.17 -7.42
N VAL A 38 4.54 13.25 -8.17
CA VAL A 38 5.63 14.17 -7.79
C VAL A 38 5.30 14.92 -6.49
N PRO A 39 4.11 15.55 -6.34
CA PRO A 39 3.70 16.11 -5.06
C PRO A 39 3.65 15.08 -3.93
N LEU A 40 3.24 13.83 -4.22
CA LEU A 40 3.23 12.76 -3.25
C LEU A 40 4.64 12.46 -2.70
N TRP A 41 5.65 12.38 -3.57
CA TRP A 41 7.04 12.17 -3.13
C TRP A 41 7.55 13.32 -2.28
N ILE A 42 7.26 14.57 -2.69
CA ILE A 42 7.62 15.77 -1.93
C ILE A 42 6.96 15.72 -0.54
N ALA A 43 5.69 15.35 -0.45
CA ALA A 43 4.99 15.22 0.82
C ALA A 43 5.61 14.14 1.72
N CYS A 44 5.99 12.98 1.16
CA CYS A 44 6.66 11.91 1.91
C CYS A 44 8.04 12.34 2.43
N LEU A 45 8.85 13.02 1.61
CA LEU A 45 10.14 13.57 2.03
C LEU A 45 9.96 14.68 3.08
N THR A 46 8.94 15.51 2.94
CA THR A 46 8.58 16.54 3.93
C THR A 46 8.22 15.92 5.27
N ALA A 47 7.44 14.84 5.29
CA ALA A 47 7.14 14.10 6.50
C ALA A 47 8.42 13.54 7.16
N ALA A 48 9.37 13.03 6.38
CA ALA A 48 10.67 12.60 6.92
C ALA A 48 11.50 13.75 7.50
N LEU A 49 11.50 14.93 6.87
CA LEU A 49 12.17 16.12 7.42
C LEU A 49 11.53 16.58 8.75
N VAL A 50 10.20 16.58 8.83
CA VAL A 50 9.47 16.89 10.08
C VAL A 50 9.78 15.84 11.15
N PHE A 51 9.89 14.57 10.78
CA PHE A 51 10.32 13.50 11.69
C PHE A 51 11.73 13.76 12.24
N VAL A 52 12.71 14.08 11.38
CA VAL A 52 14.09 14.41 11.82
C VAL A 52 14.08 15.61 12.76
N PHE A 53 13.35 16.68 12.41
CA PHE A 53 13.21 17.85 13.27
C PHE A 53 12.60 17.51 14.64
N ARG A 54 11.55 16.67 14.66
CA ARG A 54 10.93 16.16 15.89
C ARG A 54 11.93 15.36 16.73
N ALA A 55 12.70 14.46 16.12
CA ALA A 55 13.69 13.62 16.77
C ALA A 55 14.83 14.44 17.42
N LEU A 56 15.34 15.44 16.69
CA LEU A 56 16.35 16.39 17.20
C LEU A 56 15.79 17.23 18.35
N THR A 57 14.56 17.71 18.23
CA THR A 57 13.89 18.51 19.28
C THR A 57 13.66 17.67 20.54
N SER A 58 13.23 16.41 20.40
CA SER A 58 13.08 15.46 21.51
C SER A 58 14.42 15.23 22.23
N SER A 59 15.48 14.97 21.46
CA SER A 59 16.83 14.74 22.01
C SER A 59 17.40 15.98 22.72
N ALA A 60 17.17 17.17 22.16
CA ALA A 60 17.57 18.44 22.78
C ALA A 60 16.78 18.75 24.06
N LEU A 61 15.47 18.43 24.08
CA LEU A 61 14.63 18.58 25.26
C LEU A 61 15.06 17.63 26.38
N ARG A 62 15.33 16.36 26.03
CA ARG A 62 15.88 15.34 26.96
C ARG A 62 17.19 15.80 27.59
N ARG A 63 18.13 16.33 26.80
CA ARG A 63 19.40 16.88 27.32
C ARG A 63 19.20 18.05 28.28
N SER A 64 18.27 18.96 27.99
CA SER A 64 18.05 20.14 28.85
C SER A 64 17.40 19.85 30.20
N LEU A 65 16.64 18.75 30.32
CA LEU A 65 15.85 18.46 31.51
C LEU A 65 16.55 17.49 32.48
N GLY A 66 17.72 16.96 32.10
CA GLY A 66 18.50 16.07 32.95
C GLY A 66 17.73 14.83 33.38
N ARG A 67 17.99 14.37 34.60
CA ARG A 67 17.43 13.10 35.15
C ARG A 67 15.99 13.22 35.67
N HIS A 68 15.54 14.42 36.03
CA HIS A 68 14.30 14.61 36.80
C HIS A 68 13.03 14.70 35.94
N LEU A 69 13.13 14.88 34.62
CA LEU A 69 12.07 14.69 33.61
C LEU A 69 10.70 15.37 33.92
N VAL A 70 10.66 16.42 34.75
CA VAL A 70 9.46 17.21 35.08
C VAL A 70 9.83 18.69 35.07
N ALA A 71 8.96 19.56 34.53
CA ALA A 71 9.15 21.01 34.58
C ALA A 71 7.82 21.77 34.79
N PHE A 72 7.88 22.82 35.62
CA PHE A 72 6.76 23.69 35.96
C PHE A 72 6.77 24.98 35.12
N HIS A 73 5.59 25.53 34.83
CA HIS A 73 5.42 26.82 34.15
C HIS A 73 4.48 27.74 34.91
N LEU A 74 4.75 29.05 34.85
CA LEU A 74 3.95 30.11 35.49
C LEU A 74 2.49 30.18 34.98
N SER A 75 2.20 29.65 33.80
CA SER A 75 0.84 29.63 33.23
C SER A 75 -0.04 28.48 33.76
N GLY A 76 0.35 27.79 34.84
CA GLY A 76 -0.35 26.60 35.36
C GLY A 76 -0.25 25.35 34.47
N ARG A 77 0.48 25.40 33.33
CA ARG A 77 0.70 24.24 32.45
C ARG A 77 1.96 23.51 32.88
N TRP A 78 1.82 22.26 33.29
CA TRP A 78 2.93 21.40 33.71
C TRP A 78 3.36 20.48 32.56
N LEU A 79 4.67 20.25 32.46
CA LEU A 79 5.27 19.37 31.46
C LEU A 79 5.61 18.03 32.12
N VAL A 80 4.89 16.99 31.72
CA VAL A 80 5.10 15.61 32.16
C VAL A 80 5.83 14.86 31.07
N LEU A 81 6.98 14.26 31.37
CA LEU A 81 7.75 13.58 30.33
C LEU A 81 7.64 12.05 30.39
N ASP A 82 6.75 11.53 31.22
CA ASP A 82 6.40 10.12 31.28
C ASP A 82 4.90 10.01 31.56
N PRO A 83 4.07 9.42 30.69
CA PRO A 83 2.63 9.38 30.89
C PRO A 83 2.29 8.54 32.12
N ALA A 84 2.05 9.19 33.27
CA ALA A 84 1.38 8.56 34.39
C ALA A 84 -0.07 8.24 33.97
N PRO A 85 -0.60 7.03 34.23
CA PRO A 85 -1.87 6.60 33.65
C PRO A 85 -3.13 7.35 34.14
N GLU A 86 -3.02 8.21 35.15
CA GLU A 86 -4.19 8.61 35.97
C GLU A 86 -4.40 10.11 36.17
N TYR A 87 -3.52 10.99 35.70
CA TYR A 87 -3.73 12.43 35.91
C TYR A 87 -4.55 13.06 34.78
N GLU A 88 -5.65 13.72 35.18
CA GLU A 88 -6.54 14.50 34.34
C GLU A 88 -5.76 15.48 33.42
N ASN A 89 -6.20 15.52 32.16
CA ASN A 89 -5.56 16.09 30.96
C ASN A 89 -5.28 17.62 30.96
N GLN A 90 -4.75 18.21 32.03
CA GLN A 90 -4.44 19.64 32.08
C GLN A 90 -2.98 19.99 31.70
N GLY A 91 -2.13 18.98 31.43
CA GLY A 91 -0.68 19.15 31.12
C GLY A 91 -0.23 18.68 29.73
N TRP A 92 1.01 18.98 29.36
CA TRP A 92 1.65 18.38 28.17
C TRP A 92 2.37 17.10 28.58
N SER A 93 2.04 15.97 27.94
CA SER A 93 2.72 14.70 28.16
C SER A 93 3.54 14.26 26.94
N PHE A 94 4.82 13.95 27.14
CA PHE A 94 5.69 13.39 26.09
C PHE A 94 6.52 12.26 26.66
N ASP A 95 6.53 11.08 26.08
CA ASP A 95 7.47 10.05 26.52
C ASP A 95 8.87 10.29 25.90
N LEU A 96 9.79 10.86 26.68
CA LEU A 96 11.18 11.14 26.25
C LEU A 96 12.14 9.98 26.48
N ARG A 97 11.71 8.92 27.17
CA ARG A 97 12.53 7.71 27.36
C ARG A 97 12.60 6.88 26.09
N ARG A 98 11.62 7.05 25.21
CA ARG A 98 11.60 6.45 23.88
C ARG A 98 12.84 6.80 23.06
N PRO A 99 13.41 5.83 22.33
CA PRO A 99 14.48 6.12 21.39
C PRO A 99 13.99 7.07 20.31
N ALA A 100 14.86 7.98 19.87
CA ALA A 100 14.53 8.94 18.81
C ALA A 100 14.22 8.25 17.47
N PHE A 101 14.82 7.07 17.25
CA PHE A 101 14.54 6.17 16.14
C PHE A 101 13.80 4.94 16.65
N THR A 102 12.62 4.68 16.10
CA THR A 102 11.82 3.49 16.39
C THR A 102 12.16 2.38 15.40
N SER A 103 11.88 1.12 15.76
CA SER A 103 12.10 0.03 14.79
C SER A 103 11.13 0.20 13.62
N ALA A 104 11.66 0.37 12.42
CA ALA A 104 10.88 0.40 11.18
C ALA A 104 11.10 -0.93 10.44
N PRO A 105 10.09 -1.82 10.36
CA PRO A 105 10.27 -3.16 9.78
C PRO A 105 10.82 -3.19 8.36
N LEU A 106 10.50 -2.17 7.56
CA LEU A 106 10.92 -2.09 6.16
C LEU A 106 12.21 -1.28 5.97
N LEU A 107 12.88 -0.83 7.05
CA LEU A 107 14.09 -0.02 6.93
C LEU A 107 15.19 -0.74 6.16
N TRP A 108 15.58 -1.92 6.64
CA TRP A 108 16.68 -2.69 6.05
C TRP A 108 16.37 -3.25 4.66
N PRO A 109 15.23 -3.92 4.41
CA PRO A 109 14.89 -4.35 3.06
C PRO A 109 14.70 -3.15 2.12
N GLY A 110 14.18 -2.02 2.60
CA GLY A 110 14.06 -0.79 1.81
C GLY A 110 15.41 -0.20 1.42
N ILE A 111 16.37 -0.13 2.36
CA ILE A 111 17.75 0.30 2.06
C ILE A 111 18.40 -0.65 1.06
N ALA A 112 18.27 -1.96 1.25
CA ALA A 112 18.84 -2.96 0.34
C ALA A 112 18.25 -2.82 -1.07
N PHE A 113 16.93 -2.59 -1.19
CA PHE A 113 16.28 -2.40 -2.48
C PHE A 113 16.72 -1.09 -3.13
N LEU A 114 16.81 0.00 -2.38
CA LEU A 114 17.35 1.28 -2.87
C LEU A 114 18.79 1.16 -3.35
N ALA A 115 19.65 0.50 -2.58
CA ALA A 115 21.04 0.25 -2.95
C ALA A 115 21.12 -0.58 -4.24
N TRP A 116 20.25 -1.57 -4.39
CA TRP A 116 20.15 -2.37 -5.61
C TRP A 116 19.71 -1.54 -6.82
N VAL A 117 18.66 -0.72 -6.69
CA VAL A 117 18.20 0.17 -7.77
C VAL A 117 19.26 1.23 -8.12
N LEU A 118 19.98 1.76 -7.13
CA LEU A 118 21.13 2.65 -7.36
C LEU A 118 22.25 1.96 -8.15
N LEU A 119 22.54 0.69 -7.85
CA LEU A 119 23.52 -0.09 -8.59
C LEU A 119 23.10 -0.31 -10.05
N GLN A 120 21.81 -0.43 -10.34
CA GLN A 120 21.31 -0.51 -11.74
C GLN A 120 21.58 0.77 -12.54
N LEU A 121 21.77 1.91 -11.87
CA LEU A 121 22.15 3.19 -12.48
C LEU A 121 23.66 3.37 -12.64
N ALA A 122 24.48 2.47 -12.10
CA ALA A 122 25.93 2.56 -12.21
C ALA A 122 26.39 2.33 -13.68
N PRO A 123 27.32 3.14 -14.21
CA PRO A 123 27.90 2.89 -15.51
C PRO A 123 28.78 1.63 -15.44
N PHE A 124 28.34 0.55 -16.08
CA PHE A 124 29.17 -0.64 -16.24
C PHE A 124 30.15 -0.46 -17.42
N PRO A 125 31.33 -1.11 -17.41
CA PRO A 125 32.25 -1.08 -18.54
C PRO A 125 31.55 -1.50 -19.84
N PRO A 126 31.95 -1.00 -21.02
CA PRO A 126 31.29 -1.31 -22.30
C PRO A 126 31.27 -2.81 -22.66
N SER A 127 32.15 -3.61 -22.06
CA SER A 127 32.12 -5.08 -22.14
C SER A 127 30.92 -5.72 -21.40
N PHE A 128 30.24 -4.96 -20.54
CA PHE A 128 29.04 -5.36 -19.82
C PHE A 128 27.84 -4.55 -20.34
N ARG A 129 26.78 -5.25 -20.77
CA ARG A 129 25.50 -4.62 -21.12
C ARG A 129 24.99 -3.76 -19.93
N PRO A 130 24.46 -2.54 -20.16
CA PRO A 130 23.96 -1.68 -19.10
C PRO A 130 22.86 -2.39 -18.29
N ALA A 131 22.85 -2.16 -16.97
CA ALA A 131 21.91 -2.81 -16.06
C ALA A 131 20.49 -2.25 -16.16
N THR A 132 20.33 -1.02 -16.68
CA THR A 132 19.02 -0.43 -17.01
C THR A 132 18.88 -0.16 -18.50
N VAL A 133 17.66 -0.32 -19.02
CA VAL A 133 17.27 0.09 -20.38
C VAL A 133 16.82 1.54 -20.47
N SER A 134 16.49 2.19 -19.33
CA SER A 134 16.05 3.59 -19.27
C SER A 134 16.45 4.24 -17.95
N PHE A 135 17.45 5.12 -18.01
CA PHE A 135 17.88 5.91 -16.85
C PHE A 135 16.77 6.80 -16.27
N PRO A 136 15.96 7.53 -17.07
CA PRO A 136 14.88 8.35 -16.53
C PRO A 136 13.85 7.52 -15.75
N ASP A 137 13.47 6.36 -16.27
CA ASP A 137 12.45 5.53 -15.62
C ASP A 137 12.98 4.83 -14.37
N THR A 138 14.24 4.36 -14.38
CA THR A 138 14.87 3.81 -13.17
C THR A 138 15.10 4.86 -12.10
N ARG A 139 15.44 6.11 -12.46
CA ARG A 139 15.48 7.24 -11.50
C ARG A 139 14.11 7.53 -10.91
N ARG A 140 13.04 7.41 -11.72
CA ARG A 140 11.66 7.54 -11.24
C ARG A 140 11.33 6.46 -10.21
N GLY A 141 11.64 5.20 -10.51
CA GLY A 141 11.48 4.08 -9.58
C GLY A 141 12.28 4.26 -8.28
N LEU A 142 13.52 4.76 -8.39
CA LEU A 142 14.35 5.09 -7.23
C LEU A 142 13.68 6.15 -6.33
N ALA A 143 13.19 7.25 -6.92
CA ALA A 143 12.51 8.31 -6.18
C ALA A 143 11.25 7.78 -5.49
N PHE A 144 10.50 6.91 -6.17
CA PHE A 144 9.33 6.25 -5.61
C PHE A 144 9.68 5.42 -4.36
N VAL A 145 10.63 4.50 -4.44
CA VAL A 145 11.05 3.67 -3.29
C VAL A 145 11.61 4.54 -2.16
N ALA A 146 12.40 5.57 -2.48
CA ALA A 146 12.99 6.45 -1.48
C ALA A 146 11.91 7.22 -0.72
N SER A 147 10.88 7.69 -1.42
CA SER A 147 9.73 8.36 -0.82
C SER A 147 8.92 7.43 0.10
N LEU A 148 8.70 6.17 -0.30
CA LEU A 148 7.99 5.19 0.50
C LEU A 148 8.79 4.80 1.76
N LEU A 149 10.10 4.66 1.65
CA LEU A 149 10.97 4.41 2.80
C LEU A 149 10.94 5.60 3.78
N ALA A 150 11.02 6.83 3.27
CA ALA A 150 10.91 8.05 4.05
C ALA A 150 9.56 8.12 4.80
N LEU A 151 8.46 7.82 4.10
CA LEU A 151 7.13 7.74 4.69
C LEU A 151 7.04 6.66 5.77
N HIS A 152 7.60 5.46 5.51
CA HIS A 152 7.59 4.35 6.47
C HIS A 152 8.30 4.72 7.78
N LEU A 153 9.43 5.44 7.70
CA LEU A 153 10.16 5.91 8.88
C LEU A 153 9.37 6.95 9.66
N ALA A 154 8.74 7.91 8.98
CA ALA A 154 7.83 8.88 9.60
C ALA A 154 6.64 8.17 10.28
N ALA A 155 6.02 7.21 9.60
CA ALA A 155 4.91 6.42 10.13
C ALA A 155 5.31 5.59 11.36
N ALA A 156 6.48 4.93 11.34
CA ALA A 156 6.99 4.15 12.47
C ALA A 156 7.24 5.03 13.71
N ALA A 157 7.59 6.30 13.52
CA ALA A 157 7.78 7.25 14.62
C ALA A 157 6.44 7.71 15.23
N VAL A 158 5.41 7.93 14.41
CA VAL A 158 4.07 8.33 14.88
C VAL A 158 3.35 7.16 15.55
N PHE A 159 3.41 5.98 14.94
CA PHE A 159 2.69 4.80 15.40
C PHE A 159 3.34 4.08 16.57
N ASP A 160 4.41 4.60 17.14
CA ASP A 160 4.89 4.16 18.44
C ASP A 160 3.89 4.55 19.55
N GLU A 161 3.13 5.64 19.38
CA GLU A 161 2.04 6.02 20.27
C GLU A 161 0.77 5.18 20.01
N ARG A 162 0.26 4.52 21.06
CA ARG A 162 -0.96 3.69 20.94
C ARG A 162 -2.18 4.50 20.50
N ALA A 163 -2.33 5.72 21.00
CA ALA A 163 -3.47 6.56 20.64
C ALA A 163 -3.39 6.98 19.16
N ALA A 164 -2.21 7.31 18.63
CA ALA A 164 -2.01 7.57 17.20
C ALA A 164 -2.39 6.37 16.33
N ARG A 165 -2.01 5.14 16.70
CA ARG A 165 -2.44 3.92 15.99
C ARG A 165 -3.96 3.79 15.92
N VAL A 166 -4.66 4.06 17.03
CA VAL A 166 -6.13 3.99 17.10
C VAL A 166 -6.78 5.09 16.26
N ARG A 167 -6.27 6.33 16.33
CA ARG A 167 -6.75 7.45 15.52
C ARG A 167 -6.58 7.16 14.03
N PHE A 168 -5.41 6.67 13.62
CA PHE A 168 -5.14 6.35 12.22
C PHE A 168 -6.02 5.19 11.70
N ARG A 169 -6.25 4.13 12.48
CA ARG A 169 -7.18 3.06 12.06
C ARG A 169 -8.60 3.60 11.83
N ARG A 170 -9.07 4.49 12.70
CA ARG A 170 -10.38 5.15 12.53
C ARG A 170 -10.40 6.04 11.29
N PHE A 171 -9.33 6.78 11.06
CA PHE A 171 -9.15 7.58 9.84
C PHE A 171 -9.21 6.69 8.59
N VAL A 172 -8.45 5.58 8.53
CA VAL A 172 -8.48 4.63 7.40
C VAL A 172 -9.88 4.06 7.18
N ALA A 173 -10.58 3.68 8.25
CA ALA A 173 -11.95 3.18 8.16
C ALA A 173 -12.93 4.26 7.65
N GLY A 174 -12.82 5.50 8.13
CA GLY A 174 -13.63 6.63 7.69
C GLY A 174 -13.35 7.04 6.23
N LEU A 175 -12.08 7.09 5.84
CA LEU A 175 -11.67 7.29 4.46
C LEU A 175 -12.25 6.16 3.58
N GLY A 176 -12.11 4.92 4.01
CA GLY A 176 -12.69 3.75 3.36
C GLY A 176 -14.19 3.83 3.13
N LEU A 177 -14.94 4.31 4.12
CA LEU A 177 -16.38 4.55 3.99
C LEU A 177 -16.66 5.61 2.91
N ALA A 178 -15.96 6.75 2.94
CA ALA A 178 -16.13 7.80 1.94
C ALA A 178 -15.83 7.28 0.52
N LEU A 179 -14.74 6.52 0.37
CA LEU A 179 -14.35 5.91 -0.90
C LEU A 179 -15.37 4.87 -1.39
N ALA A 180 -15.87 4.03 -0.49
CA ALA A 180 -16.90 3.05 -0.81
C ALA A 180 -18.19 3.72 -1.28
N LEU A 181 -18.63 4.80 -0.63
CA LEU A 181 -19.82 5.55 -1.04
C LEU A 181 -19.63 6.18 -2.42
N VAL A 182 -18.48 6.84 -2.66
CA VAL A 182 -18.15 7.42 -3.98
C VAL A 182 -18.17 6.33 -5.06
N ALA A 183 -17.53 5.19 -4.81
CA ALA A 183 -17.40 4.14 -5.79
C ALA A 183 -18.73 3.43 -6.08
N LEU A 184 -19.54 3.15 -5.06
CA LEU A 184 -20.88 2.57 -5.22
C LEU A 184 -21.82 3.53 -5.94
N PHE A 185 -21.76 4.84 -5.63
CA PHE A 185 -22.51 5.85 -6.35
C PHE A 185 -22.08 5.96 -7.83
N GLN A 186 -20.77 5.93 -8.09
CA GLN A 186 -20.24 5.94 -9.45
C GLN A 186 -20.70 4.70 -10.25
N ALA A 187 -20.65 3.52 -9.63
CA ALA A 187 -21.11 2.28 -10.23
C ALA A 187 -22.62 2.31 -10.52
N ALA A 188 -23.42 2.82 -9.58
CA ALA A 188 -24.88 2.91 -9.75
C ALA A 188 -25.31 3.96 -10.79
N SER A 189 -24.56 5.07 -10.91
CA SER A 189 -24.85 6.14 -11.87
C SER A 189 -24.32 5.85 -13.28
N GLY A 190 -23.51 4.82 -13.47
CA GLY A 190 -22.85 4.53 -14.76
C GLY A 190 -21.85 5.62 -15.19
N ALA A 191 -21.31 6.39 -14.24
CA ALA A 191 -20.45 7.52 -14.53
C ALA A 191 -19.13 7.10 -15.17
N GLN A 192 -18.85 7.64 -16.35
CA GLN A 192 -17.67 7.33 -17.18
C GLN A 192 -16.44 8.19 -16.85
N ARG A 193 -16.50 9.01 -15.79
CA ARG A 193 -15.43 9.92 -15.38
C ARG A 193 -15.18 9.83 -13.88
N ILE A 194 -13.91 9.84 -13.49
CA ILE A 194 -13.51 9.91 -12.08
C ILE A 194 -13.79 11.33 -11.57
N TYR A 195 -14.57 11.41 -10.50
CA TYR A 195 -15.08 12.67 -9.92
C TYR A 195 -15.85 13.57 -10.92
N GLY A 196 -16.31 13.03 -12.04
CA GLY A 196 -16.93 13.81 -13.12
C GLY A 196 -15.95 14.62 -13.99
N LEU A 197 -14.67 14.65 -13.62
CA LEU A 197 -13.66 15.52 -14.23
C LEU A 197 -12.69 14.75 -15.15
N PHE A 198 -12.23 13.58 -14.69
CA PHE A 198 -11.13 12.88 -15.35
C PHE A 198 -11.62 11.65 -16.14
N ALA A 199 -11.34 11.63 -17.44
CA ALA A 199 -11.55 10.47 -18.31
C ALA A 199 -10.18 9.82 -18.59
N PRO A 200 -9.96 8.55 -18.20
CA PRO A 200 -8.71 7.87 -18.49
C PRO A 200 -8.56 7.60 -20.00
N LEU A 201 -7.33 7.65 -20.47
CA LEU A 201 -6.97 7.34 -21.86
C LEU A 201 -6.99 5.82 -22.14
N GLU A 202 -6.70 5.02 -21.12
CA GLU A 202 -6.70 3.57 -21.20
C GLU A 202 -8.12 3.03 -20.93
N ARG A 203 -8.57 2.08 -21.76
CA ARG A 203 -9.89 1.43 -21.64
C ARG A 203 -9.89 0.48 -20.44
N GLY A 204 -10.09 1.01 -19.24
CA GLY A 204 -10.28 0.25 -18.00
C GLY A 204 -11.70 0.40 -17.46
N THR A 205 -12.16 -0.59 -16.68
CA THR A 205 -13.38 -0.47 -15.88
C THR A 205 -13.09 0.43 -14.67
N LEU A 206 -13.48 1.69 -14.78
CA LEU A 206 -13.39 2.71 -13.74
C LEU A 206 -14.14 2.26 -12.47
N PHE A 207 -13.54 2.50 -11.30
CA PHE A 207 -14.22 2.26 -10.03
C PHE A 207 -13.68 3.14 -8.90
N GLY A 208 -14.53 4.04 -8.42
CA GLY A 208 -14.14 5.04 -7.43
C GLY A 208 -13.01 5.94 -7.93
N PRO A 209 -12.03 6.27 -7.07
CA PRO A 209 -10.91 7.13 -7.45
C PRO A 209 -9.81 6.45 -8.25
N PHE A 210 -9.92 5.15 -8.57
CA PHE A 210 -8.89 4.44 -9.32
C PHE A 210 -9.32 4.25 -10.78
N VAL A 211 -8.33 4.33 -11.67
CA VAL A 211 -8.51 4.07 -13.11
C VAL A 211 -8.91 2.61 -13.37
N ASN A 212 -8.43 1.69 -12.53
CA ASN A 212 -8.71 0.26 -12.62
C ASN A 212 -9.41 -0.23 -11.34
N ARG A 213 -10.56 -0.91 -11.50
CA ARG A 213 -11.33 -1.52 -10.42
C ARG A 213 -10.53 -2.49 -9.54
N ASN A 214 -9.54 -3.19 -10.09
CA ASN A 214 -8.76 -4.15 -9.31
C ASN A 214 -7.85 -3.44 -8.30
N HIS A 215 -7.29 -2.28 -8.65
CA HIS A 215 -6.48 -1.49 -7.71
C HIS A 215 -7.33 -0.88 -6.60
N PHE A 216 -8.55 -0.45 -6.92
CA PHE A 216 -9.52 -0.09 -5.89
C PHE A 216 -9.79 -1.30 -4.97
N ALA A 217 -9.99 -2.49 -5.52
CA ALA A 217 -10.21 -3.70 -4.75
C ALA A 217 -9.01 -4.00 -3.83
N GLY A 218 -7.77 -3.91 -4.34
CA GLY A 218 -6.53 -4.06 -3.57
C GLY A 218 -6.44 -3.07 -2.40
N TYR A 219 -6.79 -1.80 -2.63
CA TYR A 219 -6.87 -0.80 -1.57
C TYR A 219 -7.96 -1.14 -0.54
N MET A 220 -9.13 -1.58 -1.01
CA MET A 220 -10.26 -1.94 -0.15
C MET A 220 -10.04 -3.20 0.68
N LEU A 221 -9.16 -4.12 0.27
CA LEU A 221 -8.71 -5.23 1.12
C LEU A 221 -8.08 -4.70 2.41
N MET A 222 -7.13 -3.77 2.28
CA MET A 222 -6.45 -3.17 3.43
C MET A 222 -7.43 -2.41 4.34
N VAL A 223 -8.35 -1.65 3.73
CA VAL A 223 -9.39 -0.91 4.45
C VAL A 223 -10.33 -1.86 5.21
N ALA A 224 -10.85 -2.90 4.55
CA ALA A 224 -11.82 -3.83 5.11
C ALA A 224 -11.25 -4.59 6.31
N PHE A 225 -10.02 -5.08 6.21
CA PHE A 225 -9.39 -5.76 7.35
C PHE A 225 -9.03 -4.79 8.48
N THR A 226 -8.63 -3.56 8.16
CA THR A 226 -8.40 -2.52 9.18
C THR A 226 -9.69 -2.17 9.93
N SER A 227 -10.82 -2.04 9.22
CA SER A 227 -12.13 -1.77 9.82
C SER A 227 -12.65 -2.96 10.62
N PHE A 228 -12.42 -4.20 10.18
CA PHE A 228 -12.71 -5.39 10.99
C PHE A 228 -11.92 -5.44 12.30
N GLY A 229 -10.68 -4.94 12.31
CA GLY A 229 -9.91 -4.77 13.54
C GLY A 229 -10.58 -3.84 14.56
N LEU A 230 -11.20 -2.74 14.08
CA LEU A 230 -11.99 -1.84 14.92
C LEU A 230 -13.31 -2.48 15.35
N LEU A 231 -14.01 -3.13 14.42
CA LEU A 231 -15.27 -3.84 14.68
C LEU A 231 -15.08 -4.92 15.75
N ALA A 232 -14.04 -5.74 15.64
CA ALA A 232 -13.75 -6.77 16.63
C ALA A 232 -13.45 -6.19 18.02
N ARG A 233 -12.81 -5.01 18.10
CA ARG A 233 -12.57 -4.30 19.36
C ARG A 233 -13.86 -3.74 19.95
N ALA A 234 -14.69 -3.10 19.12
CA ALA A 234 -15.98 -2.55 19.53
C ALA A 234 -16.94 -3.66 19.98
N TRP A 235 -17.02 -4.75 19.24
CA TRP A 235 -17.80 -5.94 19.57
C TRP A 235 -17.42 -6.53 20.93
N ARG A 236 -16.11 -6.62 21.24
CA ARG A 236 -15.65 -7.08 22.56
C ARG A 236 -16.02 -6.15 23.71
N ARG A 237 -16.14 -4.84 23.47
CA ARG A 237 -16.59 -3.88 24.49
C ARG A 237 -18.10 -3.97 24.69
N TYR A 238 -18.84 -3.96 23.60
CA TYR A 238 -20.29 -4.15 23.60
C TYR A 238 -20.68 -5.47 24.29
N ARG A 239 -20.09 -6.61 23.90
CA ARG A 239 -20.37 -7.90 24.57
C ARG A 239 -20.07 -7.91 26.07
N ARG A 240 -19.02 -7.21 26.51
CA ARG A 240 -18.72 -7.07 27.95
C ARG A 240 -19.80 -6.27 28.68
N HIS A 241 -20.33 -5.23 28.04
CA HIS A 241 -21.41 -4.41 28.59
C HIS A 241 -22.76 -5.17 28.64
N VAL A 242 -23.12 -5.88 27.56
CA VAL A 242 -24.41 -6.58 27.49
C VAL A 242 -24.41 -7.89 28.31
N GLY A 243 -23.25 -8.47 28.58
CA GLY A 243 -23.10 -9.73 29.32
C GLY A 243 -23.19 -10.98 28.43
N GLU A 244 -23.02 -12.16 29.02
CA GLU A 244 -22.85 -13.42 28.27
C GLU A 244 -24.15 -13.99 27.68
N ARG A 245 -25.29 -13.81 28.37
CA ARG A 245 -26.61 -14.30 27.94
C ARG A 245 -27.67 -13.19 27.92
N PRO A 246 -27.56 -12.19 27.03
CA PRO A 246 -28.52 -11.11 27.00
C PRO A 246 -29.75 -11.45 26.16
N ASN A 247 -30.94 -11.15 26.68
CA ASN A 247 -32.20 -11.16 25.93
C ASN A 247 -32.23 -10.05 24.87
N LEU A 248 -33.16 -10.14 23.91
CA LEU A 248 -33.23 -9.22 22.77
C LEU A 248 -33.38 -7.75 23.23
N ARG A 249 -34.25 -7.49 24.23
CA ARG A 249 -34.44 -6.15 24.80
C ARG A 249 -33.13 -5.56 25.29
N ARG A 250 -32.34 -6.30 26.07
CA ARG A 250 -31.05 -5.81 26.59
C ARG A 250 -30.04 -5.54 25.48
N ARG A 251 -30.04 -6.34 24.40
CA ARG A 251 -29.19 -6.08 23.22
C ARG A 251 -29.57 -4.76 22.55
N LEU A 252 -30.86 -4.55 22.30
CA LEU A 252 -31.36 -3.34 21.63
C LEU A 252 -31.13 -2.09 22.48
N VAL A 253 -31.44 -2.13 23.79
CA VAL A 253 -31.18 -1.02 24.71
C VAL A 253 -29.69 -0.72 24.80
N ALA A 254 -28.82 -1.74 24.80
CA ALA A 254 -27.39 -1.51 24.81
C ALA A 254 -26.86 -0.80 23.56
N LEU A 255 -27.62 -0.74 22.45
CA LEU A 255 -27.20 0.03 21.27
C LEU A 255 -27.22 1.54 21.49
N SER A 256 -28.00 2.06 22.43
CA SER A 256 -28.01 3.49 22.79
C SER A 256 -26.89 3.88 23.77
N THR A 257 -26.14 2.92 24.30
CA THR A 257 -24.98 3.16 25.17
C THR A 257 -23.77 3.61 24.36
N ALA A 258 -22.75 4.18 25.01
CA ALA A 258 -21.49 4.56 24.37
C ALA A 258 -20.81 3.37 23.66
N GLU A 259 -20.86 2.17 24.25
CA GLU A 259 -20.35 0.93 23.65
C GLU A 259 -21.16 0.49 22.43
N GLY A 260 -22.48 0.63 22.50
CA GLY A 260 -23.41 0.34 21.39
C GLY A 260 -23.20 1.27 20.20
N VAL A 261 -23.18 2.57 20.45
CA VAL A 261 -22.88 3.59 19.43
C VAL A 261 -21.48 3.36 18.84
N GLY A 262 -20.49 3.04 19.67
CA GLY A 262 -19.14 2.68 19.22
C GLY A 262 -19.11 1.43 18.34
N LEU A 263 -20.00 0.45 18.56
CA LEU A 263 -20.16 -0.71 17.70
C LEU A 263 -20.77 -0.31 16.35
N LEU A 264 -21.83 0.49 16.34
CA LEU A 264 -22.46 0.97 15.10
C LEU A 264 -21.45 1.72 14.21
N TYR A 265 -20.69 2.65 14.77
CA TYR A 265 -19.62 3.36 14.05
C TYR A 265 -18.54 2.44 13.48
N ALA A 266 -18.31 1.26 14.07
CA ALA A 266 -17.33 0.29 13.56
C ALA A 266 -17.93 -0.66 12.50
N VAL A 267 -19.24 -0.95 12.57
CA VAL A 267 -19.96 -1.76 11.58
C VAL A 267 -20.06 -1.03 10.25
N THR A 268 -20.47 0.23 10.24
CA THR A 268 -20.72 1.02 9.01
C THR A 268 -19.56 0.99 8.00
N PRO A 269 -18.31 1.38 8.35
CA PRO A 269 -17.20 1.34 7.40
C PRO A 269 -16.82 -0.10 7.01
N SER A 270 -17.07 -1.10 7.86
CA SER A 270 -16.78 -2.50 7.56
C SER A 270 -17.71 -3.05 6.48
N VAL A 271 -19.02 -2.81 6.62
CA VAL A 271 -20.03 -3.23 5.64
C VAL A 271 -19.85 -2.50 4.32
N ALA A 272 -19.67 -1.18 4.36
CA ALA A 272 -19.42 -0.39 3.15
C ALA A 272 -18.16 -0.87 2.41
N ALA A 273 -17.09 -1.20 3.15
CA ALA A 273 -15.87 -1.70 2.55
C ALA A 273 -16.05 -3.04 1.84
N VAL A 274 -16.76 -3.99 2.46
CA VAL A 274 -17.06 -5.29 1.84
C VAL A 274 -18.00 -5.12 0.63
N ALA A 275 -19.03 -4.29 0.74
CA ALA A 275 -19.94 -4.03 -0.36
C ALA A 275 -19.22 -3.45 -1.59
N ALA A 276 -18.38 -2.44 -1.39
CA ALA A 276 -17.58 -1.85 -2.46
C ALA A 276 -16.53 -2.83 -3.02
N LEU A 277 -15.91 -3.67 -2.18
CA LEU A 277 -14.99 -4.72 -2.62
C LEU A 277 -15.71 -5.74 -3.52
N VAL A 278 -16.87 -6.24 -3.11
CA VAL A 278 -17.66 -7.20 -3.91
C VAL A 278 -18.13 -6.57 -5.21
N ALA A 279 -18.56 -5.30 -5.18
CA ALA A 279 -18.98 -4.55 -6.36
C ALA A 279 -17.86 -4.36 -7.40
N THR A 280 -16.58 -4.48 -7.02
CA THR A 280 -15.47 -4.46 -8.00
C THR A 280 -15.45 -5.70 -8.88
N THR A 281 -16.07 -6.82 -8.49
CA THR A 281 -16.01 -8.10 -9.21
C THR A 281 -14.58 -8.64 -9.46
N SER A 282 -13.56 -8.14 -8.75
CA SER A 282 -12.18 -8.64 -8.85
C SER A 282 -12.05 -10.02 -8.20
N ARG A 283 -11.96 -11.08 -9.03
CA ARG A 283 -11.81 -12.47 -8.56
C ARG A 283 -10.58 -12.64 -7.67
N GLY A 284 -9.45 -12.07 -8.08
CA GLY A 284 -8.21 -12.09 -7.30
C GLY A 284 -8.40 -11.45 -5.92
N ALA A 285 -9.08 -10.31 -5.87
CA ALA A 285 -9.32 -9.63 -4.60
C ALA A 285 -10.29 -10.43 -3.71
N LEU A 286 -11.33 -11.06 -4.27
CA LEU A 286 -12.25 -11.91 -3.52
C LEU A 286 -11.55 -13.13 -2.90
N VAL A 287 -10.67 -13.79 -3.66
CA VAL A 287 -9.85 -14.88 -3.13
C VAL A 287 -8.91 -14.36 -2.02
N ALA A 288 -8.27 -13.22 -2.23
CA ALA A 288 -7.36 -12.61 -1.26
C ALA A 288 -8.09 -12.24 0.04
N PHE A 289 -9.33 -11.78 -0.08
CA PHE A 289 -10.22 -11.50 1.02
C PHE A 289 -10.59 -12.76 1.81
N VAL A 290 -10.98 -13.84 1.14
CA VAL A 290 -11.28 -15.11 1.82
C VAL A 290 -10.03 -15.66 2.52
N ALA A 291 -8.88 -15.66 1.84
CA ALA A 291 -7.61 -16.07 2.43
C ALA A 291 -7.24 -15.20 3.65
N GLY A 292 -7.42 -13.88 3.56
CA GLY A 292 -7.22 -12.95 4.67
C GLY A 292 -8.15 -13.22 5.86
N LEU A 293 -9.42 -13.57 5.63
CA LEU A 293 -10.36 -13.95 6.69
C LEU A 293 -9.92 -15.23 7.41
N VAL A 294 -9.42 -16.23 6.68
CA VAL A 294 -8.87 -17.46 7.25
C VAL A 294 -7.65 -17.14 8.13
N LEU A 295 -6.72 -16.31 7.65
CA LEU A 295 -5.55 -15.88 8.41
C LEU A 295 -5.95 -15.11 9.69
N ALA A 296 -6.91 -14.18 9.58
CA ALA A 296 -7.43 -13.46 10.74
C ALA A 296 -8.08 -14.41 11.76
N GLY A 297 -8.90 -15.36 11.30
CA GLY A 297 -9.54 -16.37 12.13
C GLY A 297 -8.52 -17.24 12.89
N LEU A 298 -7.49 -17.73 12.20
CA LEU A 298 -6.39 -18.49 12.81
C LEU A 298 -5.63 -17.65 13.85
N GLY A 299 -5.35 -16.38 13.55
CA GLY A 299 -4.68 -15.47 14.47
C GLY A 299 -5.53 -15.17 15.72
N VAL A 300 -6.84 -15.00 15.55
CA VAL A 300 -7.79 -14.82 16.67
C VAL A 300 -7.91 -16.09 17.51
N TRP A 301 -7.86 -17.27 16.90
CA TRP A 301 -7.89 -18.55 17.61
C TRP A 301 -6.64 -18.77 18.47
N ARG A 302 -5.45 -18.46 17.93
CA ARG A 302 -4.16 -18.73 18.59
C ARG A 302 -3.72 -17.71 19.65
N ARG A 303 -4.55 -16.69 19.96
CA ARG A 303 -4.54 -15.61 20.99
C ARG A 303 -3.23 -15.03 21.57
N SER A 304 -2.09 -15.70 21.51
CA SER A 304 -0.79 -15.29 22.06
C SER A 304 0.41 -15.62 21.13
N ALA A 305 0.27 -16.56 20.19
CA ALA A 305 1.40 -17.02 19.35
C ALA A 305 1.54 -16.29 17.99
N GLY A 306 0.50 -15.59 17.55
CA GLY A 306 0.38 -15.09 16.17
C GLY A 306 0.10 -16.22 15.17
N VAL A 307 0.02 -15.87 13.88
CA VAL A 307 -0.19 -16.85 12.81
C VAL A 307 1.15 -17.52 12.43
N PRO A 308 1.20 -18.88 12.35
CA PRO A 308 2.42 -19.59 11.97
C PRO A 308 2.74 -19.42 10.48
N ALA A 309 4.03 -19.51 10.11
CA ALA A 309 4.49 -19.30 8.74
C ALA A 309 3.85 -20.25 7.71
N TRP A 310 3.60 -21.52 8.07
CA TRP A 310 2.94 -22.48 7.17
C TRP A 310 1.53 -22.05 6.76
N ALA A 311 0.80 -21.32 7.63
CA ALA A 311 -0.55 -20.86 7.31
C ALA A 311 -0.52 -19.74 6.28
N LEU A 312 0.48 -18.86 6.34
CA LEU A 312 0.73 -17.88 5.30
C LEU A 312 1.06 -18.57 3.98
N ALA A 313 2.00 -19.52 3.99
CA ALA A 313 2.35 -20.29 2.80
C ALA A 313 1.13 -21.00 2.19
N ALA A 314 0.29 -21.63 3.02
CA ALA A 314 -0.95 -22.27 2.58
C ALA A 314 -1.91 -21.26 1.92
N ALA A 315 -2.05 -20.06 2.47
CA ALA A 315 -2.89 -19.01 1.88
C ALA A 315 -2.39 -18.58 0.50
N PHE A 316 -1.07 -18.39 0.33
CA PHE A 316 -0.47 -18.10 -0.97
C PHE A 316 -0.64 -19.26 -1.98
N VAL A 317 -0.51 -20.51 -1.54
CA VAL A 317 -0.75 -21.68 -2.39
C VAL A 317 -2.21 -21.77 -2.83
N VAL A 318 -3.16 -21.58 -1.91
CA VAL A 318 -4.60 -21.55 -2.24
C VAL A 318 -4.91 -20.42 -3.21
N MET A 319 -4.33 -19.23 -3.02
CA MET A 319 -4.46 -18.11 -3.96
C MET A 319 -3.99 -18.53 -5.35
N ALA A 320 -2.75 -19.00 -5.47
CA ALA A 320 -2.17 -19.43 -6.75
C ALA A 320 -3.01 -20.53 -7.41
N LEU A 321 -3.40 -21.58 -6.66
CA LEU A 321 -4.20 -22.68 -7.17
C LEU A 321 -5.61 -22.26 -7.57
N SER A 322 -6.24 -21.34 -6.85
CA SER A 322 -7.58 -20.84 -7.21
C SER A 322 -7.54 -20.04 -8.51
N TRP A 323 -6.48 -19.29 -8.75
CA TRP A 323 -6.32 -18.53 -9.99
C TRP A 323 -6.06 -19.48 -11.17
N PHE A 324 -5.05 -20.37 -11.06
CA PHE A 324 -4.72 -21.34 -12.12
C PHE A 324 -5.77 -22.44 -12.32
N GLY A 325 -6.54 -22.78 -11.27
CA GLY A 325 -7.58 -23.82 -11.31
C GLY A 325 -8.88 -23.34 -11.94
N LEU A 326 -9.23 -22.06 -11.75
CA LEU A 326 -10.39 -21.44 -12.41
C LEU A 326 -10.14 -21.16 -13.90
N GLU A 327 -8.87 -21.00 -14.32
CA GLU A 327 -8.47 -20.90 -15.74
C GLU A 327 -8.74 -22.19 -16.54
N ARG A 328 -8.93 -23.35 -15.90
CA ARG A 328 -9.22 -24.63 -16.58
C ARG A 328 -10.71 -24.94 -16.69
N VAL A 329 -11.57 -24.21 -15.99
CA VAL A 329 -13.03 -24.37 -16.03
C VAL A 329 -13.63 -23.35 -16.99
N ASP A 330 -13.09 -23.30 -18.21
CA ASP A 330 -13.63 -22.49 -19.31
C ASP A 330 -14.70 -23.28 -20.07
N ILE A 331 -15.84 -23.52 -19.41
CA ILE A 331 -17.10 -23.78 -20.09
C ILE A 331 -18.16 -22.83 -19.52
N ARG A 332 -18.55 -21.86 -20.38
CA ARG A 332 -19.63 -20.86 -20.26
C ARG A 332 -19.29 -19.62 -19.45
N PHE A 333 -18.80 -18.59 -20.13
CA PHE A 333 -19.45 -17.27 -20.24
C PHE A 333 -18.72 -16.45 -21.32
N ASN A 334 -19.37 -16.35 -22.48
CA ASN A 334 -18.80 -15.93 -23.75
C ASN A 334 -18.69 -14.40 -23.92
N GLU A 335 -18.39 -13.65 -22.85
CA GLU A 335 -18.22 -12.17 -22.92
C GLU A 335 -16.99 -11.66 -22.13
N ALA A 336 -16.16 -12.54 -21.57
CA ALA A 336 -14.95 -12.15 -20.80
C ALA A 336 -13.63 -12.41 -21.56
N ALA A 337 -13.62 -12.25 -22.89
CA ALA A 337 -12.51 -12.63 -23.77
C ALA A 337 -11.25 -11.71 -23.71
N GLY A 338 -11.20 -10.71 -22.83
CA GLY A 338 -10.12 -9.69 -22.86
C GLY A 338 -8.99 -9.83 -21.83
N ASP A 339 -9.25 -10.36 -20.63
CA ASP A 339 -8.36 -10.10 -19.47
C ASP A 339 -7.52 -11.30 -19.00
N ALA A 340 -8.04 -12.53 -19.07
CA ALA A 340 -7.44 -13.68 -18.38
C ALA A 340 -6.40 -14.48 -19.20
N PRO A 341 -6.64 -14.84 -20.49
CA PRO A 341 -5.62 -15.51 -21.32
C PRO A 341 -4.42 -14.60 -21.63
N GLY A 342 -4.64 -13.28 -21.59
CA GLY A 342 -3.62 -12.24 -21.75
C GLY A 342 -2.42 -12.38 -20.83
N ARG A 343 -2.69 -12.57 -19.54
CA ARG A 343 -1.68 -12.45 -18.48
C ARG A 343 -0.68 -13.61 -18.51
N THR A 344 -1.15 -14.84 -18.67
CA THR A 344 -0.26 -16.01 -18.70
C THR A 344 0.66 -15.99 -19.93
N ALA A 345 0.18 -15.48 -21.07
CA ALA A 345 1.00 -15.27 -22.26
C ALA A 345 2.07 -14.18 -22.02
N VAL A 346 1.69 -13.04 -21.43
CA VAL A 346 2.63 -11.99 -21.01
C VAL A 346 3.67 -12.54 -20.04
N TRP A 347 3.28 -13.41 -19.11
CA TRP A 347 4.21 -13.99 -18.13
C TRP A 347 5.23 -14.92 -18.78
N LYS A 348 4.78 -15.81 -19.66
CA LYS A 348 5.67 -16.71 -20.43
C LYS A 348 6.63 -15.92 -21.29
N ASP A 349 6.15 -14.89 -21.99
CA ASP A 349 7.00 -14.02 -22.82
C ASP A 349 8.04 -13.28 -21.98
N SER A 350 7.61 -12.72 -20.85
CA SER A 350 8.48 -12.02 -19.90
C SER A 350 9.62 -12.92 -19.41
N LEU A 351 9.31 -14.16 -19.01
CA LEU A 351 10.30 -15.14 -18.56
C LEU A 351 11.24 -15.57 -19.70
N ALA A 352 10.73 -15.79 -20.91
CA ALA A 352 11.56 -16.14 -22.06
C ALA A 352 12.57 -15.04 -22.40
N ARG A 353 12.18 -13.77 -22.22
CA ARG A 353 13.01 -12.58 -22.47
C ARG A 353 14.05 -12.28 -21.38
N MET A 354 14.00 -12.99 -20.25
CA MET A 354 14.97 -12.83 -19.17
C MET A 354 16.35 -13.45 -19.45
N ASN A 355 16.53 -14.12 -20.60
CA ASN A 355 17.81 -14.74 -20.96
C ASN A 355 18.98 -13.73 -20.93
N GLY A 356 20.00 -14.04 -20.12
CA GLY A 356 21.15 -13.15 -19.87
C GLY A 356 20.89 -11.93 -18.97
N ARG A 357 19.68 -11.79 -18.39
CA ARG A 357 19.27 -10.68 -17.52
C ARG A 357 18.83 -11.10 -16.11
N TRP A 358 18.76 -12.40 -15.82
CA TRP A 358 18.35 -12.95 -14.52
C TRP A 358 18.99 -12.29 -13.28
N LEU A 359 20.25 -11.88 -13.35
CA LEU A 359 20.94 -11.27 -12.21
C LEU A 359 20.69 -9.76 -12.05
N ARG A 360 20.43 -9.03 -13.14
CA ARG A 360 20.42 -7.56 -13.15
C ARG A 360 19.04 -6.97 -13.44
N GLY A 361 18.17 -7.73 -14.08
CA GLY A 361 16.91 -7.25 -14.65
C GLY A 361 17.13 -6.29 -15.81
N THR A 362 16.14 -5.43 -16.03
CA THR A 362 16.13 -4.39 -17.08
C THR A 362 16.20 -2.97 -16.54
N GLY A 363 16.28 -2.80 -15.21
CA GLY A 363 16.14 -1.53 -14.51
C GLY A 363 14.77 -1.42 -13.86
N PHE A 364 14.71 -1.03 -12.58
CA PHE A 364 13.43 -0.81 -11.89
C PHE A 364 12.55 0.20 -12.63
N ASN A 365 11.23 -0.06 -12.68
CA ASN A 365 10.24 0.77 -13.39
C ASN A 365 10.42 0.83 -14.92
N THR A 366 11.00 -0.20 -15.56
CA THR A 366 11.22 -0.27 -17.02
C THR A 366 10.43 -1.37 -17.72
N PHE A 367 9.53 -2.09 -17.03
CA PHE A 367 8.87 -3.27 -17.57
C PHE A 367 8.24 -3.01 -18.94
N GLY A 368 7.32 -2.04 -19.05
CA GLY A 368 6.64 -1.71 -20.30
C GLY A 368 7.59 -1.39 -21.45
N LEU A 369 8.67 -0.64 -21.18
CA LEU A 369 9.70 -0.34 -22.18
C LEU A 369 10.45 -1.60 -22.61
N SER A 370 10.87 -2.43 -21.65
CA SER A 370 11.70 -3.59 -21.91
C SER A 370 10.98 -4.75 -22.60
N MET A 371 9.66 -4.84 -22.38
CA MET A 371 8.84 -5.98 -22.79
C MET A 371 8.02 -5.69 -24.05
N SER A 372 7.44 -4.49 -24.15
CA SER A 372 6.52 -4.15 -25.24
C SER A 372 7.14 -3.38 -26.38
N HIS A 373 8.27 -2.69 -26.16
CA HIS A 373 8.95 -2.03 -27.26
C HIS A 373 9.88 -2.99 -28.00
N THR A 374 9.82 -2.94 -29.32
CA THR A 374 10.88 -3.41 -30.19
C THR A 374 12.07 -2.46 -30.08
N ARG A 375 13.28 -2.94 -30.43
CA ARG A 375 14.42 -2.03 -30.55
C ARG A 375 14.04 -0.95 -31.57
N PRO A 376 14.12 0.35 -31.23
CA PRO A 376 13.86 1.39 -32.21
C PRO A 376 14.81 1.17 -33.39
N TRP A 377 14.25 1.07 -34.59
CA TRP A 377 15.04 1.18 -35.80
C TRP A 377 15.63 2.59 -35.82
N ILE A 378 16.95 2.71 -35.64
CA ILE A 378 17.64 3.98 -35.79
C ILE A 378 17.76 4.21 -37.29
N LEU A 379 17.05 5.20 -37.80
CA LEU A 379 17.20 5.61 -39.19
C LEU A 379 18.64 6.10 -39.42
N PRO A 380 19.32 5.65 -40.50
CA PRO A 380 20.62 6.16 -40.86
C PRO A 380 20.59 7.69 -41.00
N VAL A 381 21.70 8.36 -40.70
CA VAL A 381 21.85 9.79 -40.98
C VAL A 381 21.58 10.01 -42.48
N GLY A 382 20.54 10.78 -42.81
CA GLY A 382 20.08 11.01 -44.18
C GLY A 382 18.81 10.27 -44.60
N ALA A 383 18.17 9.52 -43.69
CA ALA A 383 16.87 8.91 -44.00
C ALA A 383 15.76 9.96 -44.18
N THR A 384 14.89 9.72 -45.16
CA THR A 384 13.70 10.53 -45.41
C THR A 384 12.74 10.50 -44.21
N PRO A 385 11.90 11.54 -44.03
CA PRO A 385 10.82 11.53 -43.04
C PRO A 385 9.97 10.27 -43.15
N TRP A 386 9.34 9.88 -42.03
CA TRP A 386 8.40 8.75 -41.99
C TRP A 386 7.41 8.84 -43.17
N PRO A 387 7.15 7.73 -43.89
CA PRO A 387 6.09 7.71 -44.90
C PRO A 387 4.78 8.23 -44.31
N ALA A 388 3.96 8.90 -45.12
CA ALA A 388 2.71 9.53 -44.66
C ALA A 388 1.77 8.53 -43.96
N GLU A 389 1.88 7.24 -44.30
CA GLU A 389 1.16 6.12 -43.69
C GLU A 389 1.58 5.88 -42.23
N VAL A 390 2.86 6.04 -41.90
CA VAL A 390 3.36 5.87 -40.52
C VAL A 390 3.02 7.08 -39.67
N ASP A 391 3.08 8.28 -40.25
CA ASP A 391 2.71 9.51 -39.57
C ASP A 391 1.19 9.58 -39.29
N SER A 392 0.37 9.09 -40.22
CA SER A 392 -1.07 8.90 -40.01
C SER A 392 -1.38 7.77 -39.02
N ALA A 393 -0.64 6.67 -39.02
CA ALA A 393 -0.76 5.60 -38.01
C ALA A 393 -0.45 6.11 -36.59
N VAL A 394 0.61 6.89 -36.40
CA VAL A 394 0.93 7.56 -35.12
C VAL A 394 -0.20 8.48 -34.66
N ARG A 395 -0.76 9.28 -35.58
CA ARG A 395 -1.88 10.18 -35.29
C ARG A 395 -3.19 9.44 -35.03
N ALA A 396 -3.35 8.24 -35.60
CA ALA A 396 -4.48 7.33 -35.37
C ALA A 396 -4.36 6.51 -34.07
N GLY A 397 -3.25 6.63 -33.34
CA GLY A 397 -3.02 5.94 -32.08
C GLY A 397 -2.42 4.54 -32.21
N GLU A 398 -1.90 4.17 -33.39
CA GLU A 398 -1.03 3.01 -33.53
C GLU A 398 0.33 3.33 -32.88
N TRP A 399 0.83 2.45 -32.01
CA TRP A 399 2.11 2.64 -31.33
C TRP A 399 3.24 2.04 -32.18
N PRO A 400 3.94 2.80 -33.03
CA PRO A 400 4.95 2.22 -33.90
C PRO A 400 6.14 1.77 -33.06
N GLY A 401 6.70 0.61 -33.41
CA GLY A 401 7.80 0.03 -32.67
C GLY A 401 7.39 -0.72 -31.41
N THR A 402 6.11 -1.04 -31.21
CA THR A 402 5.68 -2.04 -30.21
C THR A 402 5.54 -3.43 -30.84
N ARG A 403 5.57 -4.47 -30.02
CA ARG A 403 5.51 -5.86 -30.48
C ARG A 403 4.22 -6.54 -30.06
N ALA A 404 3.50 -7.12 -31.01
CA ALA A 404 2.41 -8.05 -30.71
C ALA A 404 2.95 -9.40 -30.20
N LEU A 405 2.28 -9.98 -29.20
CA LEU A 405 2.57 -11.35 -28.76
C LEU A 405 2.12 -12.35 -29.82
N THR A 406 2.93 -13.35 -30.14
CA THR A 406 2.59 -14.38 -31.13
C THR A 406 1.29 -15.13 -30.76
N GLN A 407 1.02 -15.29 -29.47
CA GLN A 407 -0.19 -15.94 -28.95
C GLN A 407 -1.40 -14.97 -28.87
N LEU A 408 -1.16 -13.66 -28.93
CA LEU A 408 -2.18 -12.61 -28.81
C LEU A 408 -1.86 -11.47 -29.78
N PRO A 409 -2.13 -11.65 -31.08
CA PRO A 409 -1.76 -10.67 -32.12
C PRO A 409 -2.45 -9.31 -31.94
N SER A 410 -3.62 -9.29 -31.29
CA SER A 410 -4.37 -8.08 -30.96
C SER A 410 -3.79 -7.29 -29.78
N LEU A 411 -2.93 -7.91 -28.96
CA LEU A 411 -2.24 -7.23 -27.88
C LEU A 411 -0.88 -6.71 -28.38
N SER A 412 -0.91 -5.56 -29.04
CA SER A 412 0.27 -4.91 -29.64
C SER A 412 1.18 -4.22 -28.62
N TRP A 413 0.72 -4.01 -27.38
CA TRP A 413 1.46 -3.37 -26.30
C TRP A 413 0.89 -3.73 -24.92
N TYR A 414 1.76 -3.85 -23.92
CA TYR A 414 1.42 -4.02 -22.50
C TYR A 414 2.42 -3.28 -21.58
N ARG A 415 1.95 -2.57 -20.57
CA ARG A 415 2.84 -1.77 -19.70
C ARG A 415 3.26 -2.47 -18.42
N GLU A 416 2.44 -3.39 -17.92
CA GLU A 416 2.67 -4.09 -16.66
C GLU A 416 2.48 -5.60 -16.81
N ALA A 417 3.08 -6.36 -15.90
CA ALA A 417 2.96 -7.81 -15.88
C ALA A 417 1.61 -8.29 -15.34
N HIS A 418 0.85 -7.43 -14.66
CA HIS A 418 -0.25 -7.84 -13.77
C HIS A 418 0.17 -8.93 -12.77
N ASN A 419 1.41 -8.81 -12.29
CA ASN A 419 2.03 -9.65 -11.27
C ASN A 419 3.25 -8.90 -10.75
N ASP A 420 3.15 -8.27 -9.59
CA ASP A 420 4.23 -7.47 -9.02
C ASP A 420 5.52 -8.28 -8.80
N TYR A 421 5.40 -9.57 -8.46
CA TYR A 421 6.57 -10.44 -8.24
C TYR A 421 7.32 -10.70 -9.54
N LEU A 422 6.59 -11.02 -10.61
CA LEU A 422 7.19 -11.21 -11.93
C LEU A 422 7.73 -9.90 -12.49
N GLN A 423 7.01 -8.80 -12.33
CA GLN A 423 7.47 -7.49 -12.76
C GLN A 423 8.75 -7.09 -12.03
N THR A 424 8.80 -7.28 -10.71
CA THR A 424 10.01 -7.05 -9.92
C THR A 424 11.16 -7.94 -10.39
N LEU A 425 10.91 -9.23 -10.66
CA LEU A 425 11.92 -10.14 -11.21
C LEU A 425 12.47 -9.65 -12.55
N VAL A 426 11.59 -9.20 -13.45
CA VAL A 426 11.99 -8.68 -14.76
C VAL A 426 12.83 -7.42 -14.63
N GLU A 427 12.37 -6.49 -13.82
CA GLU A 427 12.98 -5.17 -13.72
C GLU A 427 14.26 -5.18 -12.89
N THR A 428 14.35 -6.05 -11.88
CA THR A 428 15.44 -6.03 -10.89
C THR A 428 16.25 -7.32 -10.83
N GLY A 429 15.86 -8.36 -11.57
CA GLY A 429 16.48 -9.68 -11.49
C GLY A 429 16.16 -10.40 -10.19
N VAL A 430 16.77 -11.58 -10.04
CA VAL A 430 16.65 -12.43 -8.85
C VAL A 430 17.06 -11.69 -7.57
N PRO A 431 18.16 -10.90 -7.52
CA PRO A 431 18.54 -10.19 -6.30
C PRO A 431 17.46 -9.22 -5.82
N GLY A 432 16.90 -8.40 -6.71
CA GLY A 432 15.85 -7.46 -6.33
C GLY A 432 14.54 -8.16 -5.96
N LEU A 433 14.18 -9.26 -6.63
CA LEU A 433 13.05 -10.11 -6.20
C LEU A 433 13.27 -10.66 -4.78
N LEU A 434 14.46 -11.18 -4.47
CA LEU A 434 14.76 -11.71 -3.14
C LEU A 434 14.66 -10.63 -2.05
N VAL A 435 15.11 -9.41 -2.35
CA VAL A 435 14.95 -8.28 -1.43
C VAL A 435 13.47 -7.88 -1.27
N ALA A 436 12.68 -7.90 -2.35
CA ALA A 436 11.24 -7.64 -2.28
C ALA A 436 10.50 -8.72 -1.46
N LEU A 437 10.86 -9.99 -1.63
CA LEU A 437 10.33 -11.09 -0.82
C LEU A 437 10.76 -10.97 0.65
N TRP A 438 11.98 -10.51 0.92
CA TRP A 438 12.41 -10.16 2.27
C TRP A 438 11.59 -9.01 2.86
N ALA A 439 11.30 -7.96 2.08
CA ALA A 439 10.43 -6.86 2.50
C ALA A 439 9.02 -7.36 2.84
N ALA A 440 8.43 -8.23 1.99
CA ALA A 440 7.14 -8.85 2.23
C ALA A 440 7.14 -9.72 3.50
N ALA A 441 8.18 -10.54 3.70
CA ALA A 441 8.34 -11.35 4.90
C ALA A 441 8.50 -10.48 6.16
N ALA A 442 9.27 -9.40 6.09
CA ALA A 442 9.44 -8.44 7.19
C ALA A 442 8.12 -7.72 7.52
N ALA A 443 7.35 -7.33 6.50
CA ALA A 443 6.02 -6.76 6.67
C ALA A 443 5.08 -7.70 7.41
N LEU A 444 4.94 -8.94 6.92
CA LEU A 444 4.10 -9.97 7.53
C LEU A 444 4.56 -10.29 8.96
N ALA A 445 5.86 -10.43 9.18
CA ALA A 445 6.43 -10.70 10.49
C ALA A 445 6.15 -9.58 11.50
N ALA A 446 6.18 -8.32 11.06
CA ALA A 446 5.89 -7.16 11.90
C ALA A 446 4.45 -7.15 12.41
N VAL A 447 3.50 -7.55 11.56
CA VAL A 447 2.06 -7.46 11.87
C VAL A 447 1.44 -8.79 12.34
N ARG A 448 2.19 -9.90 12.34
CA ARG A 448 1.69 -11.28 12.62
C ARG A 448 0.95 -11.50 13.94
N ARG A 449 1.08 -10.56 14.90
CA ARG A 449 0.41 -10.61 16.20
C ARG A 449 -0.92 -9.85 16.24
N ASP A 450 -1.20 -8.99 15.26
CA ASP A 450 -2.51 -8.38 15.09
C ASP A 450 -3.21 -9.08 13.91
N PRO A 451 -4.17 -10.00 14.16
CA PRO A 451 -4.74 -10.85 13.12
C PRO A 451 -5.38 -10.07 11.97
N TRP A 452 -5.99 -8.92 12.27
CA TRP A 452 -6.66 -8.09 11.27
C TRP A 452 -5.68 -7.27 10.47
N LEU A 453 -4.62 -6.74 11.11
CA LEU A 453 -3.55 -6.05 10.38
C LEU A 453 -2.75 -7.02 9.51
N LEU A 454 -2.51 -8.25 9.99
CA LEU A 454 -1.90 -9.31 9.21
C LEU A 454 -2.75 -9.64 7.99
N ALA A 455 -4.06 -9.80 8.15
CA ALA A 455 -4.95 -10.04 7.02
C ALA A 455 -4.94 -8.88 6.01
N ALA A 456 -4.91 -7.63 6.46
CA ALA A 456 -4.79 -6.45 5.59
C ALA A 456 -3.52 -6.50 4.71
N VAL A 457 -2.36 -6.73 5.34
CA VAL A 457 -1.06 -6.79 4.66
C VAL A 457 -0.95 -8.03 3.77
N ALA A 458 -1.36 -9.20 4.27
CA ALA A 458 -1.29 -10.44 3.50
C ALA A 458 -2.22 -10.40 2.29
N ALA A 459 -3.45 -9.90 2.44
CA ALA A 459 -4.43 -9.87 1.36
C ALA A 459 -3.95 -9.03 0.18
N VAL A 460 -3.42 -7.82 0.41
CA VAL A 460 -2.88 -7.01 -0.69
C VAL A 460 -1.66 -7.66 -1.33
N LEU A 461 -0.72 -8.23 -0.54
CA LEU A 461 0.44 -8.95 -1.09
C LEU A 461 0.05 -10.18 -1.92
N MET A 462 -1.03 -10.88 -1.52
CA MET A 462 -1.58 -11.99 -2.30
C MET A 462 -2.26 -11.50 -3.57
N HIS A 463 -3.00 -10.39 -3.52
CA HIS A 463 -3.65 -9.79 -4.69
C HIS A 463 -2.62 -9.30 -5.73
N SER A 464 -1.49 -8.75 -5.29
CA SER A 464 -0.32 -8.40 -6.11
C SER A 464 0.33 -9.58 -6.86
N PHE A 465 -0.12 -10.82 -6.65
CA PHE A 465 0.29 -11.96 -7.48
C PHE A 465 -0.44 -11.99 -8.83
N VAL A 466 -1.66 -11.45 -8.87
CA VAL A 466 -2.53 -11.44 -10.06
C VAL A 466 -2.86 -10.01 -10.51
N ASP A 467 -2.22 -9.02 -9.89
CA ASP A 467 -2.28 -7.63 -10.28
C ASP A 467 -0.95 -6.92 -9.96
N PHE A 468 -0.85 -5.63 -10.23
CA PHE A 468 0.35 -4.80 -10.06
C PHE A 468 0.13 -3.67 -9.05
N ASP A 469 -0.61 -3.96 -7.99
CA ASP A 469 -1.03 -2.98 -6.98
C ASP A 469 0.13 -2.19 -6.37
N LEU A 470 1.31 -2.80 -6.20
CA LEU A 470 2.45 -2.14 -5.58
C LEU A 470 3.09 -1.07 -6.48
N GLN A 471 2.74 -1.03 -7.77
CA GLN A 471 3.12 0.06 -8.68
C GLN A 471 2.17 1.26 -8.59
N ILE A 472 1.00 1.13 -7.97
CA ILE A 472 -0.03 2.18 -7.89
C ILE A 472 0.16 2.96 -6.59
N PRO A 473 0.73 4.17 -6.59
CA PRO A 473 1.35 4.77 -5.39
C PRO A 473 0.48 4.86 -4.14
N ALA A 474 -0.83 5.05 -4.27
CA ALA A 474 -1.74 5.07 -3.13
C ALA A 474 -1.78 3.77 -2.31
N ILE A 475 -1.59 2.61 -2.97
CA ILE A 475 -1.61 1.30 -2.31
C ILE A 475 -0.36 1.09 -1.42
N PRO A 476 0.89 1.18 -1.93
CA PRO A 476 2.06 1.05 -1.09
C PRO A 476 2.16 2.16 -0.04
N VAL A 477 1.64 3.37 -0.29
CA VAL A 477 1.52 4.43 0.73
C VAL A 477 0.72 3.94 1.95
N LEU A 478 -0.46 3.36 1.74
CA LEU A 478 -1.24 2.80 2.85
C LEU A 478 -0.54 1.57 3.46
N LEU A 479 -0.01 0.66 2.62
CA LEU A 479 0.69 -0.55 3.06
C LEU A 479 1.85 -0.23 4.01
N VAL A 480 2.76 0.67 3.64
CA VAL A 480 3.92 1.01 4.48
C VAL A 480 3.50 1.67 5.79
N CYS A 481 2.38 2.40 5.81
CA CYS A 481 1.81 2.96 7.04
C CYS A 481 1.21 1.85 7.93
N LEU A 482 0.47 0.90 7.35
CA LEU A 482 -0.09 -0.23 8.09
C LEU A 482 1.01 -1.12 8.69
N VAL A 483 2.07 -1.42 7.92
CA VAL A 483 3.21 -2.21 8.39
C VAL A 483 3.98 -1.51 9.52
N ALA A 484 4.00 -0.18 9.53
CA ALA A 484 4.61 0.60 10.61
C ALA A 484 3.84 0.49 11.95
N MET A 485 2.59 0.02 11.95
CA MET A 485 1.84 -0.19 13.18
C MET A 485 2.33 -1.43 13.93
N ARG A 486 2.99 -1.22 15.06
CA ARG A 486 3.33 -2.31 15.97
C ARG A 486 2.07 -2.99 16.52
N PRO A 487 2.02 -4.33 16.58
CA PRO A 487 0.96 -5.05 17.27
C PRO A 487 0.89 -4.61 18.73
N GLU A 488 -0.30 -4.62 19.32
CA GLU A 488 -0.47 -4.44 20.76
C GLU A 488 0.06 -5.68 21.49
N GLY A 489 1.38 -5.80 21.63
CA GLY A 489 2.05 -6.76 22.50
C GLY A 489 2.27 -6.10 23.86
N GLY A 490 1.78 -6.75 24.92
CA GLY A 490 1.78 -6.24 26.29
C GLY A 490 3.15 -5.77 26.76
N LEU A 491 3.11 -4.78 27.64
CA LEU A 491 4.21 -4.40 28.53
C LEU A 491 4.98 -5.67 28.92
N ARG A 492 6.23 -5.75 28.50
CA ARG A 492 7.21 -6.54 29.24
C ARG A 492 7.72 -5.67 30.36
#